data_AF-A0A3C0VLE4-F1
#
_entry.id   AF-A0A3C0VLE4-F1
#
_cell.length_a   1.000
_cell.length_b   1.000
_cell.length_c   1.000
_cell.angle_alpha   90.00
_cell.angle_beta   90.00
_cell.angle_gamma   90.00
#
_symmetry.space_group_name_H-M   'P 1'
#
loop_
_entity.id
_entity.type
_entity.pdbx_description
1 polymer ?
#
loop_
_entity_poly.entity_id
_entity_poly.type
_entity_poly.pdbx_seq_one_letter_code
_entity_poly.pdbx_strand_id
1 'polypeptide(L)' 'MTNRRFILKKRPVGEPKPDDFELLETPIPEPEDGAFVVRNHFISIDPAMRGWLDDAPSYMPPVDLDDAVRATTVGR' A
#
# COMPACT_ATOMS: atom_id res chain seq x y z
N MET A 1 -16.40 7.88 8.43
CA MET A 1 -15.20 7.02 8.55
C MET A 1 -14.40 7.20 7.28
N THR A 2 -13.08 7.34 7.35
CA THR A 2 -12.21 7.54 6.19
C THR A 2 -11.37 6.29 5.91
N ASN A 3 -11.00 6.08 4.65
CA ASN A 3 -10.02 5.09 4.24
C ASN A 3 -8.62 5.72 4.35
N ARG A 4 -7.85 5.27 5.34
CA ARG A 4 -6.48 5.74 5.58
C ARG A 4 -5.50 4.87 4.81
N ARG A 5 -4.63 5.49 4.01
CA ARG A 5 -3.71 4.80 3.09
C ARG A 5 -2.29 5.34 3.30
N PHE A 6 -1.32 4.45 3.49
CA PHE A 6 0.10 4.81 3.37
C PHE A 6 0.48 4.78 1.90
N ILE A 7 0.77 5.96 1.35
CA ILE A 7 1.10 6.18 -0.05
C ILE A 7 2.61 6.21 -0.22
N LEU A 8 3.13 5.55 -1.24
CA LEU A 8 4.54 5.63 -1.60
C LEU A 8 4.82 6.93 -2.37
N LYS A 9 5.57 7.85 -1.77
CA LYS A 9 5.91 9.15 -2.37
C LYS A 9 7.29 9.19 -3.00
N LYS A 10 8.22 8.39 -2.49
CA LYS A 10 9.60 8.32 -2.99
C LYS A 10 10.10 6.89 -2.95
N ARG A 11 10.98 6.55 -3.88
CA ARG A 11 11.69 5.26 -3.86
C ARG A 11 12.73 5.30 -2.73
N PRO A 12 12.68 4.38 -1.74
CA PRO A 12 13.66 4.35 -0.67
C PRO A 12 15.09 4.17 -1.19
N VAL A 13 16.00 5.03 -0.73
CA VAL A 13 17.45 4.83 -0.95
C VAL A 13 18.04 4.23 0.33
N GLY A 14 18.33 2.93 0.29
CA GLY A 14 18.71 2.15 1.46
C GLY A 14 17.49 1.71 2.27
N GLU A 15 17.51 1.97 3.57
CA GLU A 15 16.39 1.69 4.48
C GLU A 15 15.22 2.66 4.24
N PRO A 16 13.95 2.18 4.23
CA PRO A 16 12.78 3.04 4.14
C PRO A 16 12.72 4.06 5.28
N LYS A 17 12.41 5.30 4.94
CA LYS A 17 12.28 6.42 5.87
C LYS A 17 10.83 6.91 5.92
N PRO A 18 10.41 7.57 7.02
CA PRO A 18 9.06 8.15 7.10
C PRO A 18 8.70 9.03 5.90
N ASP A 19 9.63 9.87 5.43
CA ASP A 19 9.44 10.80 4.32
C ASP A 19 9.36 10.15 2.93
N ASP A 20 9.55 8.83 2.84
CA ASP A 20 9.27 8.06 1.63
C ASP A 20 7.77 7.81 1.46
N PHE A 21 6.98 8.01 2.52
CA PHE A 21 5.55 7.73 2.56
C PHE A 21 4.72 8.94 2.99
N GLU A 22 3.44 8.91 2.66
CA GLU A 22 2.45 9.87 3.16
C GLU A 22 1.20 9.12 3.64
N LEU A 23 0.66 9.49 4.80
CA LEU A 23 -0.62 8.98 5.27
C LEU A 23 -1.75 9.86 4.73
N LEU A 24 -2.50 9.34 3.76
CA LEU A 24 -3.67 10.03 3.21
C LEU A 24 -4.97 9.50 3.81
N GLU A 25 -5.92 10.40 4.04
CA GLU A 25 -7.31 10.07 4.32
C GLU A 25 -8.16 10.30 3.08
N THR A 26 -8.88 9.28 2.65
CA THR A 26 -9.75 9.32 1.48
C THR A 26 -11.17 8.86 1.84
N PRO A 27 -12.19 9.21 1.05
CA PRO A 27 -13.49 8.56 1.16
C PRO A 27 -13.36 7.04 1.04
N ILE A 28 -14.20 6.29 1.76
CA ILE A 28 -14.30 4.84 1.57
C ILE A 28 -14.86 4.62 0.15
N PRO A 29 -14.22 3.82 -0.72
CA PRO A 29 -14.70 3.61 -2.08
C PRO A 29 -16.03 2.86 -2.06
N GLU A 30 -16.88 3.13 -3.06
CA GLU A 30 -18.04 2.29 -3.34
C GLU A 30 -17.58 1.10 -4.20
N PRO A 31 -17.98 -0.14 -3.87
CA PRO A 31 -17.63 -1.28 -4.71
C PRO A 31 -18.39 -1.22 -6.03
N GLU A 32 -17.69 -1.50 -7.13
CA GLU A 32 -18.30 -1.76 -8.43
C GLU A 32 -19.01 -3.14 -8.45
N ASP A 33 -19.77 -3.40 -9.51
CA ASP A 33 -20.50 -4.66 -9.67
C ASP A 33 -19.54 -5.87 -9.60
N GLY A 34 -19.79 -6.75 -8.63
CA GLY A 34 -18.97 -7.93 -8.37
C GLY A 34 -17.78 -7.71 -7.42
N ALA A 35 -17.54 -6.47 -6.98
CA ALA A 35 -16.54 -6.15 -5.96
C ALA A 35 -17.15 -6.07 -4.55
N PHE A 36 -16.27 -6.05 -3.54
CA PHE A 36 -16.64 -5.79 -2.16
C PHE A 36 -15.57 -4.94 -1.48
N VAL A 37 -15.96 -4.23 -0.42
CA VAL A 37 -15.06 -3.40 0.39
C VAL A 37 -14.75 -4.12 1.69
N VAL A 38 -13.46 -4.20 2.04
CA VAL A 38 -12.99 -4.80 3.29
C VAL A 38 -12.46 -3.72 4.22
N ARG A 39 -12.93 -3.73 5.47
CA ARG A 39 -12.28 -3.05 6.58
C ARG A 39 -11.13 -3.91 7.08
N ASN A 40 -9.92 -3.56 6.67
CA ASN A 40 -8.69 -4.18 7.15
C ASN A 40 -8.55 -4.05 8.68
N HIS A 41 -8.30 -5.17 9.36
CA HIS A 41 -8.06 -5.25 10.80
C HIS A 41 -6.61 -5.59 11.14
N PHE A 42 -5.97 -6.42 10.30
CA PHE A 42 -4.57 -6.80 10.41
C PHE A 42 -3.87 -6.62 9.06
N ILE A 43 -2.57 -6.33 9.13
CA ILE A 43 -1.69 -6.15 7.97
C ILE A 43 -0.41 -6.95 8.21
N SER A 44 0.03 -7.71 7.20
CA SER A 44 1.35 -8.36 7.22
C SER A 44 2.42 -7.35 6.83
N ILE A 45 3.55 -7.38 7.54
CA ILE A 45 4.75 -6.63 7.20
C ILE A 45 5.83 -7.64 6.82
N ASP A 46 6.02 -7.81 5.51
CA ASP A 46 6.87 -8.85 4.95
C ASP A 46 8.15 -8.26 4.35
N PRO A 47 9.31 -8.93 4.44
CA PRO A 47 10.54 -8.47 3.77
C PRO A 47 10.38 -8.25 2.27
N ALA A 48 9.48 -9.00 1.63
CA ALA A 48 9.16 -8.85 0.20
C ALA A 48 8.64 -7.45 -0.16
N MET A 49 7.97 -6.77 0.79
CA MET A 49 7.49 -5.40 0.58
C MET A 49 8.63 -4.46 0.19
N ARG A 50 9.84 -4.64 0.75
CA ARG A 50 11.00 -3.82 0.40
C ARG A 50 11.30 -3.89 -1.09
N GLY A 51 11.23 -5.08 -1.70
CA GLY A 51 11.45 -5.25 -3.13
C GLY A 51 10.35 -4.61 -3.99
N TRP A 52 9.11 -4.57 -3.51
CA TRP A 52 8.01 -3.90 -4.22
C TRP A 52 8.09 -2.36 -4.15
N LEU A 53 8.85 -1.79 -3.22
CA LEU A 53 9.07 -0.34 -3.15
C LEU A 53 10.10 0.14 -4.18
N ASP A 54 10.96 -0.74 -4.68
CA ASP A 54 11.95 -0.40 -5.73
C ASP A 54 11.33 -0.49 -7.12
N ASP A 55 11.79 0.40 -8.01
CA ASP A 55 11.49 0.32 -9.43
C ASP A 55 12.48 -0.64 -10.12
N ALA A 56 12.33 -1.93 -9.83
CA ALA A 56 13.21 -2.98 -10.31
C ALA A 56 12.44 -4.27 -10.66
N PRO A 57 12.95 -5.10 -11.60
CA PRO A 57 12.32 -6.37 -11.93
C PRO A 57 12.14 -7.28 -10.70
N SER A 58 10.92 -7.78 -10.50
CA SER A 58 10.56 -8.70 -9.43
C SER A 58 9.45 -9.64 -9.91
N TYR A 59 9.12 -10.66 -9.11
CA TYR A 59 8.03 -11.59 -9.39
C TYR A 59 6.64 -10.93 -9.31
N MET A 60 6.55 -9.76 -8.68
CA MET A 60 5.38 -8.88 -8.66
C MET A 60 5.78 -7.50 -9.18
N PRO A 61 4.88 -6.78 -9.87
CA PRO A 61 5.13 -5.40 -10.25
C PRO A 61 5.43 -4.52 -9.03
N PRO A 62 6.32 -3.52 -9.16
CA PRO A 62 6.50 -2.48 -8.15
C PRO A 62 5.18 -1.83 -7.75
N VAL A 63 5.14 -1.26 -6.54
CA VAL A 63 4.10 -0.29 -6.16
C VAL A 63 4.39 1.00 -6.90
N ASP A 64 3.42 1.60 -7.57
CA ASP A 64 3.61 2.87 -8.25
C ASP A 64 3.82 4.02 -7.25
N LEU A 65 4.53 5.06 -7.68
CA LEU A 65 4.52 6.31 -6.92
C LEU A 65 3.10 6.86 -6.88
N ASP A 66 2.76 7.49 -5.76
CA ASP A 66 1.43 8.02 -5.45
C ASP A 66 0.34 6.95 -5.27
N ASP A 67 0.71 5.66 -5.17
CA ASP A 67 -0.22 4.57 -4.81
C ASP A 67 0.02 4.01 -3.40
N ALA A 68 -0.97 3.27 -2.90
CA ALA A 68 -0.93 2.65 -1.58
C ALA A 68 0.08 1.51 -1.52
N VAL A 69 0.86 1.47 -0.44
CA VAL A 69 1.78 0.37 -0.17
C VAL A 69 1.02 -0.94 -0.08
N ARG A 70 1.39 -1.88 -0.96
CA ARG A 70 0.79 -3.22 -1.03
C ARG A 70 1.14 -4.03 0.21
N ALA A 71 0.15 -4.71 0.78
CA ALA A 71 0.33 -5.66 1.86
C ALA A 71 -0.79 -6.71 1.85
N THR A 72 -0.52 -7.87 2.45
CA THR A 72 -1.55 -8.86 2.74
C THR A 72 -2.33 -8.41 3.97
N THR A 73 -3.67 -8.47 3.90
CA THR A 73 -4.53 -8.03 5.01
C THR A 73 -5.56 -9.08 5.38
N VAL A 74 -6.06 -8.99 6.62
CA VAL A 74 -7.24 -9.73 7.10
C VAL A 74 -8.23 -8.73 7.66
N GLY A 75 -9.50 -8.85 7.28
CA GLY A 75 -10.54 -7.88 7.61
C GLY A 75 -11.95 -8.45 7.49
N ARG A 76 -12.95 -7.56 7.56
CA ARG A 76 -14.37 -7.87 7.38
C ARG A 76 -15.04 -6.89 6.43
#